data_AF-F5S471-F1
#
_entry.id   AF-F5S471-F1
#
_cell.length_a   1.000
_cell.length_b   1.000
_cell.length_c   1.000
_cell.angle_alpha   90.00
_cell.angle_beta   90.00
_cell.angle_gamma   90.00
#
_symmetry.space_group_name_H-M   'P 1'
#
loop_
_entity.id
_entity.type
_entity.pdbx_description
1 polymer ?
#
loop_
_entity_poly.entity_id
_entity_poly.type
_entity_poly.pdbx_seq_one_letter_code
_entity_poly.pdbx_strand_id
1 'polypeptide(L)' 'MDIIKLYGSMELAPLVGLSDAIVDLVSTGGTLKADNLQAVEHILDISSRLVVNKAALKTKYELIQNIIQAFADTRTSD' A
#
# COMPACT_ATOMS: atom_id res chain seq x y z
N MET A 1 19.96 9.12 -11.08
CA MET A 1 18.81 8.27 -10.75
C MET A 1 17.62 8.90 -11.42
N ASP A 2 17.15 8.30 -12.51
CA ASP A 2 15.98 8.79 -13.24
C ASP A 2 14.74 8.01 -12.79
N ILE A 3 13.66 8.73 -12.48
CA ILE A 3 12.42 8.13 -11.98
C ILE A 3 11.40 8.10 -13.10
N ILE A 4 11.02 6.88 -13.50
CA ILE A 4 9.97 6.64 -14.48
C ILE A 4 8.69 6.29 -13.71
N LYS A 5 7.64 7.11 -13.86
CA LYS A 5 6.33 6.79 -13.28
C LYS A 5 5.58 5.83 -14.19
N LEU A 6 5.24 4.68 -13.65
CA LEU A 6 4.40 3.67 -14.30
C LEU A 6 3.02 3.66 -13.64
N TYR A 7 1.99 3.32 -14.42
CA TYR A 7 0.60 3.27 -13.96
C TYR A 7 0.07 1.83 -13.80
N GLY A 8 0.93 0.83 -14.01
CA GLY A 8 0.62 -0.59 -13.92
C GLY A 8 1.73 -1.43 -14.58
N SER A 9 1.67 -2.75 -14.38
CA SER A 9 2.64 -3.71 -14.93
C SER A 9 4.09 -3.32 -14.66
N MET A 10 4.40 -2.98 -13.41
CA MET A 10 5.74 -2.53 -13.02
C MET A 10 6.80 -3.58 -13.36
N GLU A 11 6.45 -4.85 -13.28
CA GLU A 11 7.30 -6.01 -13.56
C GLU A 11 7.78 -6.06 -15.02
N LEU A 12 7.05 -5.42 -15.94
CA LEU A 12 7.47 -5.34 -17.35
C LEU A 12 8.66 -4.40 -17.55
N ALA A 13 8.84 -3.38 -16.71
CA ALA A 13 9.89 -2.38 -16.93
C ALA A 13 11.31 -2.98 -16.88
N PRO A 14 11.67 -3.83 -15.89
CA PRO A 14 12.91 -4.59 -15.95
C PRO A 14 12.96 -5.58 -17.10
N LEU A 15 11.84 -6.27 -17.39
CA LEU A 15 11.78 -7.31 -18.41
C LEU A 15 12.12 -6.79 -19.82
N VAL A 16 11.70 -5.56 -20.16
CA VAL A 16 11.98 -4.93 -21.46
C VAL A 16 13.21 -4.03 -21.46
N GLY A 17 13.94 -3.95 -20.34
CA GLY A 17 15.12 -3.09 -20.20
C GLY A 17 14.82 -1.60 -20.06
N LEU A 18 13.61 -1.23 -19.63
CA LEU A 18 13.23 0.16 -19.37
C LEU A 18 13.79 0.67 -18.03
N SER A 19 13.96 -0.20 -17.03
CA SER A 19 14.55 0.15 -15.74
C SER A 19 15.40 -0.98 -15.17
N ASP A 20 16.39 -0.63 -14.35
CA ASP A 20 17.23 -1.62 -13.64
C ASP A 20 16.51 -2.25 -12.43
N ALA A 21 15.55 -1.52 -11.85
CA ALA A 21 14.79 -1.93 -10.68
C ALA A 21 13.40 -1.28 -10.67
N ILE A 22 12.53 -1.77 -9.80
CA ILE A 22 11.22 -1.20 -9.51
C ILE A 22 11.03 -1.01 -8.01
N VAL A 23 10.14 -0.09 -7.65
CA VAL A 23 9.66 0.08 -6.28
C VAL A 23 8.16 -0.16 -6.30
N ASP A 24 7.71 -1.23 -5.64
CA ASP A 24 6.32 -1.64 -5.63
C ASP A 24 5.89 -2.20 -4.26
N LEU A 25 4.58 -2.26 -4.03
CA LEU A 25 3.97 -2.88 -2.86
C LEU A 25 3.87 -4.38 -3.06
N VAL A 26 4.51 -5.14 -2.18
CA VAL A 26 4.48 -6.61 -2.21
C VAL A 26 4.10 -7.17 -0.85
N SER A 27 3.44 -8.33 -0.86
CA SER A 27 3.11 -9.09 0.37
C SER A 27 4.20 -10.14 0.64
N THR A 28 3.89 -11.43 0.55
CA THR A 28 4.82 -12.54 0.82
C THR A 28 5.88 -12.78 -0.27
N GLY A 29 5.94 -11.93 -1.29
CA GLY A 29 6.88 -12.06 -2.42
C GLY A 29 6.52 -13.16 -3.44
N GLY A 30 5.32 -13.76 -3.35
CA GLY A 30 4.87 -14.78 -4.30
C GLY A 30 4.84 -14.29 -5.77
N THR A 31 4.31 -13.09 -6.00
CA THR A 31 4.22 -12.47 -7.33
C THR A 31 5.60 -12.19 -7.94
N LEU A 32 6.53 -11.66 -7.14
CA LEU A 32 7.90 -11.36 -7.62
C LEU A 32 8.56 -12.58 -8.25
N LYS A 33 8.44 -13.76 -7.63
CA LYS A 33 9.02 -15.00 -8.17
C LYS A 33 8.40 -15.42 -9.50
N ALA A 34 7.09 -15.19 -9.68
CA ALA A 34 6.41 -15.52 -10.93
C ALA A 34 6.94 -14.67 -12.10
N ASP A 35 7.38 -13.45 -11.81
CA ASP A 35 7.91 -12.50 -12.79
C ASP A 35 9.44 -12.47 -12.87
N ASN A 36 10.12 -13.49 -12.32
CA ASN A 36 11.58 -13.59 -12.23
C ASN A 36 12.26 -12.39 -11.52
N LEU A 37 11.55 -11.78 -10.58
CA LEU A 37 12.03 -10.71 -9.73
C LEU A 37 12.43 -11.23 -8.35
N GLN A 38 13.35 -10.52 -7.70
CA GLN A 38 13.74 -10.76 -6.32
C GLN A 38 13.62 -9.47 -5.51
N ALA A 39 13.12 -9.57 -4.28
CA ALA A 39 13.16 -8.45 -3.35
C ALA A 39 14.61 -8.20 -2.92
N VAL A 40 15.15 -7.05 -3.32
CA VAL A 40 16.55 -6.67 -3.02
C VAL A 40 16.66 -5.84 -1.75
N GLU A 41 15.62 -5.06 -1.43
CA GLU A 41 15.61 -4.15 -0.29
C GLU A 41 14.16 -3.97 0.20
N HIS A 42 13.98 -3.97 1.52
CA HIS A 42 12.73 -3.57 2.14
C HIS A 42 12.80 -2.09 2.51
N ILE A 43 11.92 -1.28 1.91
CA ILE A 43 11.94 0.18 2.12
C ILE A 43 11.14 0.57 3.36
N LEU A 44 9.88 0.13 3.44
CA LEU A 44 8.99 0.51 4.54
C LEU A 44 7.83 -0.46 4.75
N ASP A 45 7.46 -0.68 6.02
CA ASP A 45 6.22 -1.37 6.36
C ASP A 45 5.01 -0.46 6.09
N ILE A 46 3.98 -1.02 5.48
CA ILE A 46 2.71 -0.33 5.22
C ILE A 46 1.55 -0.93 6.00
N SER A 47 0.55 -0.10 6.27
CA SER A 47 -0.73 -0.54 6.81
C SER A 47 -1.85 0.33 6.27
N SER A 48 -3.03 -0.26 6.15
CA SER A 48 -4.26 0.48 5.86
C SER A 48 -4.56 1.45 7.01
N ARG A 49 -4.98 2.68 6.68
CA ARG A 49 -5.33 3.72 7.65
C ARG A 49 -6.75 4.21 7.41
N LEU A 50 -7.54 4.35 8.48
CA LEU A 50 -8.82 5.04 8.44
C LEU A 50 -8.58 6.55 8.46
N VAL A 51 -8.90 7.23 7.35
CA VAL A 51 -8.75 8.69 7.22
C VAL A 51 -10.13 9.33 7.24
N VAL A 52 -10.30 10.32 8.13
CA VAL A 52 -11.59 11.00 8.32
C VAL A 52 -11.45 12.47 8.00
N ASN A 53 -12.41 13.00 7.23
CA ASN A 53 -12.50 14.43 6.97
C ASN A 53 -12.85 15.19 8.27
N LYS A 54 -12.05 16.23 8.60
CA LYS A 54 -12.20 17.01 9.84
C LYS A 54 -13.55 17.73 9.97
N ALA A 55 -14.12 18.22 8.87
CA ALA A 55 -15.42 18.89 8.90
C ALA A 55 -16.54 17.87 9.13
N ALA A 56 -16.49 16.73 8.40
CA ALA A 56 -17.43 15.64 8.59
C ALA A 56 -17.40 15.12 10.02
N LEU A 57 -16.22 14.93 10.63
CA LEU A 57 -16.05 14.52 12.01
C LEU A 57 -16.78 15.45 12.99
N LYS A 58 -16.80 16.76 12.74
CA LYS A 58 -17.52 17.73 13.58
C LYS A 58 -19.04 17.68 13.35
N THR A 59 -19.46 17.62 12.08
CA THR A 59 -20.89 17.71 11.73
C THR A 59 -21.65 16.39 11.89
N LYS A 60 -20.95 15.25 11.85
CA LYS A 60 -21.51 13.89 11.88
C LYS A 60 -20.82 13.05 12.96
N TYR A 61 -20.53 13.68 14.09
CA TYR A 61 -19.66 13.12 15.12
C TYR A 61 -20.10 11.72 15.58
N GLU A 62 -21.35 11.56 16.02
CA GLU A 62 -21.83 10.28 16.55
C GLU A 62 -21.71 9.14 15.53
N LEU A 63 -22.16 9.38 14.29
CA LEU A 63 -22.07 8.39 13.21
C LEU A 63 -20.62 7.97 12.95
N ILE A 64 -19.72 8.94 12.84
CA ILE A 64 -18.31 8.69 12.53
C ILE A 64 -17.61 8.04 13.72
N GLN A 65 -17.93 8.44 14.95
CA GLN A 65 -17.38 7.86 16.17
C GLN A 65 -17.74 6.39 16.29
N ASN A 66 -18.96 5.99 15.95
CA ASN A 66 -19.37 4.59 15.92
C ASN A 66 -18.55 3.77 14.92
N ILE A 67 -18.26 4.32 13.73
CA ILE A 67 -17.39 3.67 12.74
C ILE A 67 -15.96 3.56 13.27
N ILE A 68 -15.41 4.63 13.84
CA ILE A 68 -14.06 4.62 14.41
C ILE A 68 -13.95 3.54 15.50
N GLN A 69 -14.95 3.44 16.37
CA GLN A 69 -14.97 2.43 17.44
C GLN A 69 -15.02 1.01 16.87
N ALA A 70 -15.89 0.76 15.89
CA ALA A 70 -15.99 -0.55 15.24
C ALA A 70 -14.64 -1.01 14.65
N PHE A 71 -13.90 -0.12 13.97
CA PHE A 71 -12.56 -0.43 13.46
C PHE A 71 -11.53 -0.60 14.58
N ALA A 72 -11.62 0.17 15.66
CA ALA A 72 -10.71 0.07 16.81
C ALA A 72 -10.84 -1.30 17.50
N ASP A 73 -12.06 -1.75 17.75
CA ASP A 73 -12.36 -3.02 18.43
C ASP A 73 -11.87 -4.23 17.63
N THR A 74 -12.03 -4.20 16.30
CA THR A 74 -11.53 -5.26 15.42
C THR A 74 -10.01 -5.36 15.41
N ARG A 75 -9.30 -4.24 15.59
CA ARG A 75 -7.83 -4.21 15.52
C ARG A 75 -7.14 -4.73 16.80
N THR A 76 -7.85 -4.73 17.93
CA THR A 76 -7.35 -5.31 19.19
C THR A 76 -7.53 -6.82 19.29
N SER A 77 -8.14 -7.46 18.27
CA SER A 77 -8.37 -8.91 18.22
C SER A 77 -7.29 -9.69 17.48
N ASP A 78 -6.23 -9.01 17.02
CA ASP A 78 -5.02 -9.60 16.39
C ASP A 78 -3.83 -9.57 17.37
#